data_AF-A0A2T1CDX7-F1
#
_entry.id   AF-A0A2T1CDX7-F1
#
_cell.length_a   1.000
_cell.length_b   1.000
_cell.length_c   1.000
_cell.angle_alpha   90.00
_cell.angle_beta   90.00
_cell.angle_gamma   90.00
#
_symmetry.space_group_name_H-M   'P 1'
#
loop_
_entity.id
_entity.type
_entity.pdbx_description
1 polymer ?
#
loop_
_entity_poly.entity_id
_entity_poly.type
_entity_poly.pdbx_seq_one_letter_code
_entity_poly.pdbx_strand_id
1 'polypeptide(L)'
;MLHLIYILAFTVLAFLAVGNLIRNLMMLGIESQRSYGHQGQFNSRPSSSQFQRRSVTHPELLDEKGNVVNEPFLVMRSMTVEDARERLDELYNASPGYTDGAHDEAQG
;
A
#
# COMPACT_ATOMS: atom_id res chain seq x y z
N MET A 1 -52.65 -25.64 16.30
CA MET A 1 -52.07 -25.21 17.60
C MET A 1 -50.54 -25.01 17.56
N LEU A 2 -49.73 -25.85 16.91
CA LEU A 2 -48.26 -25.64 16.80
C LEU A 2 -47.82 -24.50 15.87
N HIS A 3 -48.75 -23.94 15.08
CA HIS A 3 -48.46 -22.90 14.09
C HIS A 3 -47.89 -21.62 14.71
N LEU A 4 -48.30 -21.29 15.95
CA LEU A 4 -47.83 -20.10 16.66
C LEU A 4 -46.32 -20.19 16.95
N ILE A 5 -45.84 -21.39 17.31
CA ILE A 5 -44.40 -21.66 17.51
C ILE A 5 -43.63 -21.55 16.20
N TYR A 6 -44.18 -22.00 15.07
CA TYR A 6 -43.52 -21.87 13.77
C TYR A 6 -43.41 -20.42 13.31
N ILE A 7 -44.45 -19.61 13.51
CA ILE A 7 -44.40 -18.19 13.20
C ILE A 7 -43.34 -17.51 14.06
N LEU A 8 -43.25 -17.84 15.35
CA LEU A 8 -42.24 -17.28 16.26
C LEU A 8 -40.81 -17.72 15.90
N ALA A 9 -40.59 -18.99 15.56
CA ALA A 9 -39.28 -19.45 15.12
C ALA A 9 -38.86 -18.81 13.79
N PHE A 10 -39.80 -18.69 12.85
CA PHE A 10 -39.57 -18.06 11.55
C PHE A 10 -39.23 -16.58 11.69
N THR A 11 -39.91 -15.83 12.57
CA THR A 11 -39.59 -14.41 12.79
C THR A 11 -38.18 -14.26 13.37
N VAL A 12 -37.80 -15.06 14.36
CA VAL A 12 -36.43 -15.03 14.91
C VAL A 12 -35.39 -15.32 13.84
N LEU A 13 -35.59 -16.37 13.03
CA LEU A 13 -34.68 -16.71 11.92
C LEU A 13 -34.62 -15.61 10.86
N ALA A 14 -35.75 -15.00 10.51
CA ALA A 14 -35.82 -13.92 9.53
C ALA A 14 -35.03 -12.69 10.01
N PHE A 15 -35.18 -12.28 11.28
CA PHE A 15 -34.42 -11.16 11.84
C PHE A 15 -32.91 -11.45 11.87
N LEU A 16 -32.50 -12.67 12.24
CA LEU A 16 -31.09 -13.08 12.21
C LEU A 16 -30.53 -13.06 10.78
N ALA A 17 -31.28 -13.59 9.81
CA ALA A 17 -30.87 -13.65 8.41
C ALA A 17 -30.73 -12.25 7.80
N VAL A 18 -31.70 -11.35 8.03
CA VAL A 18 -31.64 -9.96 7.56
C VAL A 18 -30.45 -9.22 8.19
N GLY A 19 -30.21 -9.40 9.49
CA GLY A 19 -29.05 -8.81 10.16
C GLY A 19 -27.73 -9.32 9.59
N ASN A 20 -27.62 -10.63 9.31
CA ASN A 20 -26.45 -11.24 8.69
C ASN A 20 -26.24 -10.74 7.25
N LEU A 21 -27.33 -10.62 6.47
CA LEU A 21 -27.30 -10.08 5.12
C LEU A 21 -26.81 -8.63 5.10
N ILE A 22 -27.33 -7.76 5.98
CA ILE A 22 -26.91 -6.36 6.07
C ILE A 22 -25.42 -6.27 6.43
N ARG A 23 -24.93 -7.08 7.38
CA ARG A 23 -23.50 -7.13 7.73
C ARG A 23 -22.63 -7.56 6.55
N ASN A 24 -23.03 -8.63 5.85
CA ASN A 24 -22.32 -9.11 4.67
C ASN A 24 -22.35 -8.08 3.53
N LEU A 25 -23.47 -7.38 3.33
CA LEU A 25 -23.62 -6.33 2.32
C LEU A 25 -22.77 -5.10 2.67
N MET A 26 -22.75 -4.67 3.93
CA MET A 26 -21.90 -3.56 4.38
C MET A 26 -20.42 -3.91 4.23
N MET A 27 -20.00 -5.12 4.65
CA MET A 27 -18.63 -5.58 4.49
C MET A 27 -18.22 -5.65 3.02
N LEU A 28 -19.08 -6.23 2.17
CA LEU A 28 -18.82 -6.36 0.74
C LEU A 28 -18.88 -5.02 0.00
N GLY A 29 -19.77 -4.11 0.40
CA GLY A 29 -19.88 -2.77 -0.17
C GLY A 29 -18.71 -1.86 0.19
N ILE A 30 -18.13 -2.03 1.39
CA ILE A 30 -16.89 -1.34 1.78
C ILE A 30 -15.70 -1.90 1.00
N GLU A 31 -15.65 -3.20 0.76
CA GLU A 31 -14.59 -3.84 -0.02
C GLU A 31 -14.66 -3.45 -1.51
N SER A 32 -15.86 -3.37 -2.10
CA SER A 32 -16.03 -2.97 -3.50
C SER A 32 -15.63 -1.50 -3.78
N GLN A 33 -15.75 -0.63 -2.78
CA GLN A 33 -15.23 0.74 -2.84
C GLN A 33 -13.71 0.84 -2.65
N ARG A 34 -13.09 -0.13 -1.95
CA ARG A 34 -11.64 -0.14 -1.69
C ARG A 34 -10.83 -0.83 -2.78
N SER A 35 -11.44 -1.72 -3.56
CA SER A 35 -10.78 -2.38 -4.69
C SER A 35 -10.61 -1.50 -5.95
N TYR A 36 -11.07 -0.23 -5.92
CA TYR A 36 -10.86 0.77 -6.97
C TYR A 36 -10.43 2.13 -6.37
N GLY A 37 -9.44 2.14 -5.48
CA GLY A 37 -9.04 3.38 -4.80
C GLY A 37 -7.57 3.38 -4.39
N HIS A 38 -6.68 3.52 -5.36
CA HIS A 38 -5.34 4.04 -5.13
C HIS A 38 -5.48 5.52 -4.71
N GLN A 39 -5.30 5.88 -3.43
CA GLN A 39 -4.69 7.15 -2.97
C GLN A 39 -4.92 7.45 -1.48
N GLY A 40 -3.80 7.53 -0.75
CA GLY A 40 -3.50 8.60 0.21
C GLY A 40 -4.48 8.85 1.36
N GLN A 41 -4.16 8.32 2.54
CA GLN A 41 -4.51 9.00 3.78
C GLN A 41 -3.28 9.14 4.68
N PHE A 42 -2.45 10.12 4.34
CA PHE A 42 -1.70 10.88 5.33
C PHE A 42 -2.74 11.54 6.25
N ASN A 43 -2.93 11.02 7.47
CA ASN A 43 -3.45 11.85 8.54
C ASN A 43 -2.85 11.42 9.88
N SER A 44 -1.86 12.21 10.28
CA SER A 44 -1.15 12.16 11.55
C SER A 44 -2.11 12.32 12.73
N ARG A 45 -2.29 11.25 13.52
CA ARG A 45 -2.71 11.31 14.92
C ARG A 45 -2.03 10.16 15.68
N PRO A 46 -1.20 10.42 16.71
CA PRO A 46 -0.66 9.35 17.53
C PRO A 46 -1.72 9.01 18.59
N SER A 47 -2.61 8.08 18.27
CA SER A 47 -3.49 7.47 19.27
C SER A 47 -2.94 6.10 19.60
N SER A 48 -2.56 5.96 20.87
CA SER A 48 -2.11 4.75 21.53
C SER A 48 -2.92 3.51 21.18
N SER A 49 -2.21 2.38 21.12
CA SER A 49 -2.71 1.01 21.32
C SER A 49 -3.84 0.54 20.39
N GLN A 50 -3.47 0.16 19.17
CA GLN A 50 -4.07 -1.02 18.54
C GLN A 50 -3.16 -1.48 17.42
N PHE A 51 -2.90 -2.78 17.41
CA PHE A 51 -2.21 -3.51 16.35
C PHE A 51 -2.94 -3.27 15.01
N GLN A 52 -2.67 -2.13 14.38
CA GLN A 52 -2.93 -1.92 12.97
C GLN A 52 -1.97 -2.86 12.27
N ARG A 53 -2.51 -4.00 11.88
CA ARG A 53 -1.97 -4.85 10.82
C ARG A 53 -1.73 -3.92 9.64
N ARG A 54 -0.51 -3.37 9.55
CA ARG A 54 -0.05 -2.64 8.37
C ARG A 54 -0.15 -3.68 7.27
N SER A 55 -1.20 -3.57 6.46
CA SER A 55 -1.35 -4.37 5.26
C SER A 55 -0.25 -3.90 4.32
N VAL A 56 0.91 -4.53 4.42
CA VAL A 56 1.99 -4.34 3.46
C VAL A 56 1.48 -4.99 2.19
N THR A 57 1.08 -4.16 1.23
CA THR A 57 0.34 -4.57 0.02
C THR A 57 1.13 -5.54 -0.85
N HIS A 58 2.46 -5.57 -0.71
CA HIS A 58 3.36 -6.48 -1.45
C HIS A 58 4.46 -7.05 -0.54
N PRO A 59 4.68 -8.38 -0.52
CA PRO A 59 5.70 -9.01 0.33
C PRO A 59 7.13 -8.61 -0.05
N GLU A 60 7.35 -8.11 -1.27
CA GLU A 60 8.63 -7.55 -1.75
C GLU A 60 9.11 -6.34 -0.93
N LEU A 61 8.21 -5.68 -0.18
CA LEU A 61 8.55 -4.53 0.66
C LEU A 61 8.94 -4.94 2.08
N LEU A 62 9.20 -6.22 2.35
CA LEU A 62 9.61 -6.73 3.66
C LEU A 62 11.07 -7.20 3.62
N ASP A 63 11.84 -6.84 4.66
CA ASP A 63 13.17 -7.41 4.87
C ASP A 63 13.06 -8.86 5.36
N GLU A 64 14.20 -9.56 5.44
CA GLU A 64 14.27 -10.94 5.99
C GLU A 64 13.71 -11.07 7.41
N LYS A 65 13.54 -9.95 8.13
CA LYS A 65 13.04 -9.86 9.50
C LYS A 65 11.56 -9.41 9.56
N GLY A 66 10.90 -9.21 8.42
CA GLY A 66 9.51 -8.78 8.32
C GLY A 66 9.26 -7.30 8.59
N ASN A 67 10.28 -6.44 8.54
CA ASN A 67 10.13 -4.99 8.61
C ASN A 67 9.91 -4.39 7.21
N VAL A 68 9.19 -3.27 7.14
CA VAL A 68 8.95 -2.57 5.86
C VAL A 68 10.25 -1.92 5.38
N VAL A 69 10.69 -2.27 4.17
CA VAL A 69 11.85 -1.69 3.49
C VAL A 69 11.43 -0.38 2.81
N ASN A 70 12.11 0.72 3.13
CA ASN A 70 11.94 2.03 2.48
C ASN A 70 13.01 2.23 1.40
N GLU A 71 13.10 1.32 0.44
CA GLU A 71 14.01 1.48 -0.69
C GLU A 71 13.37 2.34 -1.79
N PRO A 72 14.16 3.16 -2.51
CA PRO A 72 13.65 3.90 -3.65
C PRO A 72 13.13 2.91 -4.70
N PHE A 73 11.89 3.10 -5.16
CA PHE A 73 11.26 2.21 -6.13
C PHE A 73 12.10 2.06 -7.41
N LEU A 74 12.62 0.87 -7.66
CA LEU A 74 13.32 0.54 -8.90
C LEU A 74 12.29 0.33 -10.02
N VAL A 75 12.19 1.30 -10.94
CA VAL A 75 11.33 1.19 -12.12
C VAL A 75 12.17 0.80 -13.34
N MET A 76 11.94 -0.39 -13.87
CA MET A 76 12.56 -0.84 -15.12
C MET A 76 12.00 -0.04 -16.30
N ARG A 77 12.86 0.67 -17.03
CA ARG A 77 12.52 1.37 -18.27
C ARG A 77 13.34 0.80 -19.43
N SER A 78 12.73 0.62 -20.60
CA SER A 78 13.46 0.39 -21.84
C SER A 78 14.03 1.72 -22.33
N MET A 79 15.35 1.84 -22.36
CA MET A 79 16.08 3.01 -22.89
C MET A 79 17.25 2.55 -23.76
N THR A 80 17.76 3.43 -24.62
CA THR A 80 18.96 3.12 -25.40
C THR A 80 20.20 3.17 -24.50
N VAL A 81 21.31 2.58 -24.97
CA VAL A 81 22.57 2.56 -24.20
C VAL A 81 23.12 3.97 -23.99
N GLU A 82 22.95 4.85 -24.97
CA GLU A 82 23.44 6.23 -24.89
C GLU A 82 22.65 7.05 -23.88
N ASP A 83 21.31 6.96 -23.91
CA ASP A 83 20.44 7.66 -22.94
C ASP A 83 20.71 7.17 -21.50
N ALA A 84 21.01 5.88 -21.33
CA ALA A 84 21.35 5.30 -20.04
C ALA A 84 22.63 5.91 -19.47
N ARG A 85 23.63 6.13 -20.34
CA ARG A 85 24.91 6.71 -19.97
C ARG A 85 24.74 8.16 -19.54
N GLU A 86 24.05 8.96 -20.34
CA GLU A 86 23.77 10.36 -20.03
C GLU A 86 23.05 10.50 -18.67
N ARG A 87 22.06 9.64 -18.42
CA ARG A 87 21.33 9.66 -17.14
C ARG A 87 22.19 9.28 -15.93
N LEU A 88 23.16 8.38 -16.11
CA LEU A 88 24.11 8.03 -15.05
C LEU A 88 25.10 9.17 -14.77
N ASP A 89 25.58 9.85 -15.81
CA ASP A 89 26.48 11.00 -15.68
C ASP A 89 25.76 12.17 -14.98
N GLU A 90 24.50 12.43 -15.30
CA GLU A 90 23.66 13.41 -14.59
C GLU A 90 23.53 13.09 -13.09
N LEU A 91 23.24 11.84 -12.75
CA LEU A 91 23.11 11.39 -11.35
C LEU A 91 24.42 11.49 -10.59
N TYR A 92 25.54 11.20 -11.25
CA TYR A 92 26.87 11.32 -10.68
C TYR A 92 27.21 12.78 -10.34
N ASN A 93 26.99 13.69 -11.29
CA ASN A 93 27.25 15.12 -11.12
C ASN A 93 26.31 15.79 -10.09
N ALA A 94 25.07 15.31 -9.98
CA ALA A 94 24.09 15.80 -9.01
C ALA A 94 24.26 15.23 -7.60
N SER A 95 25.20 14.29 -7.40
CA SER A 95 25.39 13.62 -6.12
C SER A 95 25.96 14.58 -5.06
N PRO A 96 25.34 14.69 -3.87
CA PRO A 96 25.85 15.50 -2.76
C PRO A 96 27.11 14.84 -2.19
N GLY A 97 28.24 15.11 -2.83
CA GLY A 97 29.54 14.48 -2.57
C GLY A 97 30.54 14.64 -3.71
N TYR A 98 30.12 15.11 -4.89
CA TYR A 98 31.03 15.48 -5.97
C TYR A 98 31.75 16.79 -5.64
N THR A 99 32.95 16.69 -5.06
CA THR A 99 33.91 17.79 -4.99
C THR A 99 34.72 17.77 -6.28
N ASP A 100 34.60 18.82 -7.08
CA ASP A 100 35.29 19.04 -8.35
C ASP A 100 36.81 18.79 -8.22
N GLY A 101 37.24 17.59 -8.61
CA GLY A 101 38.62 17.12 -8.52
C GLY A 101 39.29 16.98 -9.88
N ALA A 102 38.81 17.68 -10.90
CA ALA A 102 39.26 17.50 -12.28
C ALA A 102 39.57 18.83 -13.01
N HIS A 103 40.00 19.86 -12.29
CA HIS A 103 40.40 21.15 -12.87
C HIS A 103 41.92 21.47 -12.80
N ASP A 104 42.79 20.51 -12.42
CA ASP A 104 44.21 20.78 -12.12
C ASP A 104 45.24 20.02 -12.98
N GLU A 105 44.89 19.53 -14.18
CA GLU A 105 45.85 18.86 -15.09
C GLU A 105 45.96 19.47 -16.50
N ALA A 106 45.44 20.68 -16.73
CA ALA A 106 45.54 21.36 -18.04
C ALA A 106 46.38 22.65 -18.02
N GLN A 107 47.28 22.82 -17.03
CA GLN A 107 48.35 23.83 -17.07
C GLN A 107 49.64 23.24 -16.46
N GLY A 108 50.47 22.64 -17.32
CA GLY A 108 51.81 22.15 -17.00
C GLY A 108 52.60 21.89 -18.26
#